data_AF-A0A6P0TZM8-F1
#
_entry.id   AF-A0A6P0TZM8-F1
#
_cell.length_a   1.000
_cell.length_b   1.000
_cell.length_c   1.000
_cell.angle_alpha   90.00
_cell.angle_beta   90.00
_cell.angle_gamma   90.00
#
_symmetry.space_group_name_H-M   'P 1'
#
loop_
_entity.id
_entity.type
_entity.pdbx_description
1 polymer ?
#
loop_
_entity_poly.entity_id
_entity_poly.type
_entity_poly.pdbx_seq_one_letter_code
_entity_poly.pdbx_strand_id
1 'polypeptide(L)' 'MSFSLVSTTEAAFLLNISTGRLRFLLNTGRVIGARKVKRLWQIPLNHRGMPE' A
#
# COMPACT_ATOMS: atom_id res chain seq x y z
N MET A 1 -11.86 10.95 -10.80
CA MET A 1 -11.42 9.67 -10.21
C MET A 1 -10.68 9.97 -8.92
N SER A 2 -11.24 9.62 -7.78
CA SER A 2 -10.61 9.78 -6.46
C SER A 2 -9.72 8.57 -6.20
N PHE A 3 -8.40 8.78 -6.18
CA PHE A 3 -7.46 7.77 -5.70
C PHE A 3 -7.47 7.80 -4.17
N SER A 4 -8.15 6.82 -3.57
CA SER A 4 -8.08 6.63 -2.12
C SER A 4 -6.69 6.13 -1.75
N LEU A 5 -6.06 6.81 -0.79
CA LEU A 5 -4.77 6.42 -0.22
C LEU A 5 -5.02 5.69 1.10
N VAL A 6 -4.40 4.54 1.26
CA VAL A 6 -4.52 3.72 2.47
C VAL A 6 -3.17 3.56 3.18
N SER A 7 -3.25 3.24 4.47
CA SER A 7 -2.09 2.90 5.29
C SER A 7 -1.54 1.51 4.93
N THR A 8 -0.36 1.20 5.47
CA THR A 8 0.25 -0.14 5.34
C THR A 8 -0.63 -1.23 5.97
N THR A 9 -1.33 -0.95 7.07
CA THR A 9 -2.17 -1.94 7.74
C THR A 9 -3.39 -2.29 6.90
N GLU A 10 -4.09 -1.27 6.38
CA GLU A 10 -5.25 -1.45 5.50
C GLU A 10 -4.88 -2.14 4.19
N ALA A 11 -3.79 -1.73 3.55
CA ALA A 11 -3.31 -2.39 2.33
C ALA A 11 -2.94 -3.86 2.56
N ALA A 12 -2.32 -4.18 3.70
CA ALA A 12 -1.97 -5.56 4.03
C ALA A 12 -3.21 -6.43 4.25
N PHE A 13 -4.24 -5.86 4.89
CA PHE A 13 -5.54 -6.50 5.07
C PHE A 13 -6.22 -6.77 3.72
N LEU A 14 -6.27 -5.78 2.83
CA LEU A 14 -6.87 -5.91 1.49
C LEU A 14 -6.16 -6.96 0.63
N LEU A 15 -4.83 -7.03 0.71
CA LEU A 15 -4.03 -8.02 -0.02
C LEU A 15 -3.98 -9.39 0.65
N ASN A 16 -4.59 -9.54 1.84
CA ASN A 16 -4.54 -10.75 2.66
C ASN A 16 -3.09 -11.24 2.92
N ILE A 17 -2.20 -10.33 3.29
CA ILE A 17 -0.80 -10.62 3.64
C ILE A 17 -0.42 -9.98 4.97
N SER A 18 0.67 -10.46 5.58
CA SER A 18 1.18 -9.82 6.79
C SER A 18 1.70 -8.40 6.50
N THR A 19 1.57 -7.51 7.48
CA THR A 19 2.12 -6.15 7.41
C THR A 19 3.64 -6.15 7.23
N GLY A 20 4.34 -7.14 7.78
CA GLY A 20 5.77 -7.35 7.59
C GLY A 20 6.12 -7.66 6.12
N ARG A 21 5.36 -8.56 5.48
CA ARG A 21 5.52 -8.86 4.05
C ARG A 21 5.26 -7.64 3.18
N LEU A 22 4.19 -6.90 3.44
CA LEU A 22 3.91 -5.67 2.70
C LEU A 22 5.02 -4.63 2.88
N ARG A 23 5.55 -4.47 4.10
CA ARG A 23 6.66 -3.55 4.36
C ARG A 23 7.93 -3.93 3.61
N PHE A 24 8.22 -5.22 3.48
CA PHE A 24 9.30 -5.71 2.63
C PHE A 24 9.09 -5.33 1.15
N LEU A 25 7.88 -5.50 0.61
CA LEU A 25 7.55 -5.10 -0.76
C LEU A 25 7.69 -3.59 -0.98
N LEU A 26 7.20 -2.78 -0.05
CA LEU A 26 7.32 -1.32 -0.10
C LEU A 26 8.79 -0.88 -0.08
N ASN A 27 9.60 -1.46 0.80
CA ASN A 27 11.03 -1.13 0.89
C ASN A 27 11.83 -1.61 -0.33
N THR A 28 11.36 -2.63 -1.04
CA THR A 28 11.99 -3.15 -2.27
C THR A 28 11.42 -2.53 -3.55
N GLY A 29 10.52 -1.54 -3.43
CA GLY A 29 9.94 -0.83 -4.57
C GLY A 29 8.95 -1.67 -5.39
N ARG A 30 8.34 -2.70 -4.80
CA ARG A 30 7.44 -3.65 -5.47
C ARG A 30 5.95 -3.30 -5.38
N VAL A 31 5.60 -2.18 -4.76
CA VAL A 31 4.22 -1.69 -4.66
C VAL A 31 4.09 -0.43 -5.49
N ILE A 32 3.21 -0.45 -6.49
CA ILE A 32 3.09 0.58 -7.52
C ILE A 32 2.46 1.84 -6.92
N GLY A 33 3.08 2.99 -7.18
CA GLY A 33 2.59 4.29 -6.74
C GLY A 33 2.64 4.52 -5.22
N ALA A 34 3.16 3.56 -4.44
CA ALA A 34 3.32 3.75 -3.01
C ALA A 34 4.42 4.79 -2.73
N ARG A 35 4.13 5.73 -1.83
CA ARG A 35 5.07 6.78 -1.42
C ARG A 35 5.17 6.89 0.09
N LYS A 36 6.35 7.25 0.57
CA LYS A 36 6.60 7.47 1.99
C LYS A 36 6.41 8.95 2.31
N VAL A 37 5.42 9.27 3.15
CA VAL A 37 5.17 10.62 3.65
C VAL A 37 5.51 10.65 5.12
N LYS A 38 6.55 11.41 5.48
CA LYS A 38 7.17 11.38 6.81
C LYS A 38 7.60 9.96 7.19
N ARG A 39 6.89 9.32 8.11
CA ARG A 39 7.18 7.95 8.60
C ARG A 39 6.18 6.90 8.10
N LEU A 40 5.15 7.32 7.36
CA LEU A 40 4.04 6.47 6.95
C LEU A 40 4.09 6.22 5.44
N TRP A 41 3.65 5.04 5.02
CA TRP A 41 3.41 4.75 3.61
C TRP A 41 1.98 5.16 3.25
N GLN A 42 1.86 5.87 2.14
CA GLN A 42 0.61 6.11 1.44
C GLN A 42 0.57 5.20 0.22
N ILE A 43 -0.40 4.30 0.18
CA ILE A 43 -0.53 3.27 -0.85
C ILE A 43 -1.81 3.58 -1.62
N PRO A 44 -1.74 3.84 -2.93
CA PRO A 44 -2.93 4.09 -3.74
C PRO A 44 -3.71 2.80 -3.97
N LEU A 45 -5.04 2.93 -4.02
CA LEU A 45 -5.91 1.87 -4.50
C LEU A 45 -6.18 2.02 -5.99
N ASN A 46 -6.24 0.90 -6.71
CA ASN A 46 -6.72 0.83 -8.08
C ASN A 46 -8.25 1.00 -8.16
N HIS A 47 -8.79 0.92 -9.37
CA HIS A 47 -10.23 1.03 -9.65
C HIS A 47 -11.09 -0.06 -8.96
N ARG A 48 -10.48 -1.16 -8.48
CA ARG A 48 -11.14 -2.23 -7.73
C ARG A 48 -11.05 -2.04 -6.21
N GLY A 49 -10.45 -0.93 -5.74
CA GLY A 49 -10.22 -0.70 -4.33
C GLY A 49 -9.09 -1.56 -3.75
N MET A 50 -8.16 -2.04 -4.58
CA MET A 50 -7.03 -2.89 -4.16
C MET A 50 -5.68 -2.23 -4.42
N PRO A 51 -4.67 -2.42 -3.55
CA PRO A 51 -3.28 -2.05 -3.87
C PRO A 51 -2.72 -2.88 -5.03
N GLU A 52 -1.76 -2.33 -5.78
CA GLU A 52 -1.03 -3.01 -6.88
C GLU A 52 0.46 -3.07 -6.67
#